data_AF-Q8SVK2-F1
#
_entry.id   AF-Q8SVK2-F1
#
_cell.length_a   1.000
_cell.length_b   1.000
_cell.length_c   1.000
_cell.angle_alpha   90.00
_cell.angle_beta   90.00
_cell.angle_gamma   90.00
#
_symmetry.space_group_name_H-M   'P 1'
#
loop_
_entity.id
_entity.type
_entity.pdbx_description
1 polymer ?
#
loop_
_entity_poly.entity_id
_entity_poly.type
_entity_poly.pdbx_seq_one_letter_code
_entity_poly.pdbx_strand_id
1 'polypeptide(L)'
;MEEDGLQNNPRAFDIGKKGFLSYEEYRGYCLSILKQPLARKKTGNRIQYDDIEFGSCGVEIDGVFDFLSAGEDHISLATLEKAVSRLEMNISGEDMAAMINMFDSNGLISRELFSKSFG
;
A
#
# COMPACT_ATOMS: atom_id res chain seq x y z
N MET A 1 26.37 -7.47 2.82
CA MET A 1 26.35 -6.05 2.45
C MET A 1 26.24 -6.03 0.94
N GLU A 2 25.02 -6.11 0.43
CA GLU A 2 24.73 -6.26 -0.99
C GLU A 2 23.75 -5.16 -1.40
N GLU A 3 23.85 -4.76 -2.66
CA GLU A 3 23.52 -3.44 -3.19
C GLU A 3 22.01 -3.19 -3.36
N ASP A 4 21.45 -2.34 -2.50
CA ASP A 4 20.04 -1.91 -2.55
C ASP A 4 19.83 -0.65 -3.44
N GLY A 5 20.66 -0.49 -4.47
CA GLY A 5 20.85 0.79 -5.18
C GLY A 5 20.21 0.93 -6.56
N LEU A 6 19.64 -0.14 -7.13
CA LEU A 6 19.27 -0.16 -8.57
C LEU A 6 17.76 -0.25 -8.87
N GLN A 7 16.88 -0.57 -7.92
CA GLN A 7 15.48 -0.87 -8.26
C GLN A 7 14.52 0.33 -8.32
N ASN A 8 14.94 1.53 -7.89
CA ASN A 8 14.02 2.68 -7.72
C ASN A 8 14.35 3.89 -8.62
N ASN A 9 15.04 3.69 -9.75
CA ASN A 9 15.42 4.80 -10.63
C ASN A 9 14.33 5.13 -11.66
N PRO A 10 13.73 6.34 -11.64
CA PRO A 10 12.70 6.73 -12.61
C PRO A 10 13.20 6.71 -14.05
N ARG A 11 14.50 6.91 -14.29
CA ARG A 11 15.10 6.86 -15.64
C ARG A 11 14.98 5.49 -16.31
N ALA A 12 14.82 4.41 -15.54
CA ALA A 12 14.59 3.08 -16.08
C ALA A 12 13.23 2.96 -16.80
N PHE A 13 12.31 3.89 -16.51
CA PHE A 13 10.96 3.94 -17.08
C PHE A 13 10.84 4.95 -18.24
N ASP A 14 11.90 5.67 -18.60
CA ASP A 14 11.92 6.56 -19.78
C ASP A 14 12.12 5.77 -21.08
N ILE A 15 11.02 5.23 -21.59
CA ILE A 15 11.02 4.48 -22.84
C ILE A 15 11.30 5.46 -23.98
N GLY A 16 12.43 5.22 -24.66
CA GLY A 16 12.91 6.06 -25.75
C GLY A 16 13.90 7.15 -25.32
N LYS A 17 14.33 7.18 -24.05
CA LYS A 17 15.39 8.09 -23.56
C LYS A 17 15.11 9.58 -23.84
N LYS A 18 13.86 10.00 -23.63
CA LYS A 18 13.36 11.35 -23.91
C LYS A 18 13.82 12.39 -22.89
N GLY A 19 14.31 11.96 -21.73
CA GLY A 19 14.70 12.82 -20.61
C GLY A 19 13.52 13.22 -19.71
N PHE A 20 12.37 12.56 -19.82
CA PHE A 20 11.19 12.75 -18.98
C PHE A 20 10.30 11.51 -19.02
N LEU A 21 9.42 11.36 -18.03
CA LEU A 21 8.38 10.35 -18.03
C LEU A 21 7.07 10.90 -18.60
N SER A 22 6.47 10.15 -19.53
CA SER A 22 5.05 10.28 -19.81
C SER A 22 4.23 9.81 -18.61
N TYR A 23 2.94 10.16 -18.58
CA TYR A 23 2.08 9.77 -17.46
C TYR A 23 2.01 8.24 -17.25
N GLU A 24 1.98 7.45 -18.32
CA GLU A 24 1.94 5.99 -18.20
C GLU A 24 3.26 5.40 -17.68
N GLU A 25 4.39 5.98 -18.09
CA GLU A 25 5.72 5.59 -17.57
C GLU A 25 5.88 5.97 -16.10
N TYR A 26 5.41 7.16 -15.71
CA TYR A 26 5.33 7.57 -14.31
C TYR A 26 4.44 6.64 -13.49
N ARG A 27 3.29 6.20 -14.02
CA ARG A 27 2.45 5.20 -13.36
C ARG A 27 3.17 3.86 -13.19
N GLY A 28 3.88 3.41 -14.22
CA GLY A 28 4.71 2.20 -14.15
C GLY A 28 5.79 2.31 -13.08
N TYR A 29 6.48 3.46 -13.03
CA TYR A 29 7.46 3.75 -12.00
C TYR A 29 6.86 3.77 -10.59
N CYS A 30 5.74 4.46 -10.39
CA CYS A 30 5.05 4.49 -9.10
C CYS A 30 4.67 3.09 -8.63
N LEU A 31 4.19 2.23 -9.54
CA LEU A 31 3.84 0.85 -9.22
C LEU A 31 5.07 0.04 -8.80
N SER A 32 6.22 0.21 -9.47
CA SER A 32 7.43 -0.55 -9.12
C SER A 32 7.97 -0.23 -7.73
N ILE A 33 7.67 0.95 -7.21
CA ILE A 33 8.08 1.41 -5.87
C ILE A 33 6.93 1.43 -4.86
N LEU A 34 5.78 0.83 -5.22
CA LEU A 34 4.58 0.76 -4.40
C LEU A 34 4.09 2.14 -3.88
N LYS A 35 4.17 3.17 -4.73
CA LYS A 35 3.63 4.52 -4.46
C LYS A 35 2.39 4.80 -5.30
N GLN A 36 1.51 5.64 -4.77
CA GLN A 36 0.33 6.11 -5.48
C GLN A 36 0.74 7.20 -6.49
N PRO A 37 0.42 7.06 -7.79
CA PRO A 37 0.61 8.17 -8.73
C PRO A 37 -0.38 9.30 -8.44
N LEU A 38 0.08 10.54 -8.53
CA LEU A 38 -0.80 11.71 -8.60
C LEU A 38 -1.67 11.63 -9.87
N ALA A 39 -2.87 12.20 -9.80
CA ALA A 39 -3.77 12.24 -10.96
C ALA A 39 -3.14 13.00 -12.14
N ARG A 40 -3.33 12.49 -13.37
CA ARG A 40 -2.85 13.09 -14.62
C ARG A 40 -3.13 14.59 -14.77
N LYS A 41 -4.27 15.06 -14.23
CA LYS A 41 -4.63 16.49 -14.25
C LYS A 41 -3.66 17.37 -13.44
N LYS A 42 -3.03 16.82 -12.40
CA LYS A 42 -2.04 17.50 -11.55
C LYS A 42 -0.62 17.41 -12.13
N THR A 43 -0.23 16.24 -12.63
CA THR A 43 1.15 15.99 -13.11
C THR A 43 1.37 16.29 -14.59
N GLY A 44 0.31 16.35 -15.40
CA GLY A 44 0.42 16.57 -16.85
C GLY A 44 0.95 15.34 -17.60
N ASN A 45 1.47 15.58 -18.81
CA ASN A 45 1.96 14.52 -19.72
C ASN A 45 3.49 14.42 -19.79
N ARG A 46 4.20 15.34 -19.13
CA ARG A 46 5.66 15.44 -19.15
C ARG A 46 6.14 15.67 -17.73
N ILE A 47 6.69 14.63 -17.12
CA ILE A 47 7.10 14.60 -15.71
C ILE A 47 8.62 14.50 -15.69
N GLN A 48 9.30 15.51 -15.18
CA GLN A 48 10.76 15.49 -15.03
C GLN A 48 11.14 14.57 -13.88
N TYR A 49 12.33 13.98 -13.93
CA TYR A 49 12.78 13.03 -12.91
C TYR A 49 12.86 13.65 -11.51
N ASP A 50 13.29 14.91 -11.44
CA ASP A 50 13.49 15.63 -10.18
C ASP A 50 12.18 16.22 -9.62
N ASP A 51 11.12 16.25 -10.43
CA ASP A 51 9.80 16.80 -10.08
C ASP A 51 8.77 15.69 -9.79
N ILE A 52 9.23 14.45 -9.59
CA ILE A 52 8.35 13.33 -9.28
C ILE A 52 7.82 13.50 -7.86
N GLU A 53 6.52 13.79 -7.78
CA GLU A 53 5.75 13.73 -6.56
C GLU A 53 4.85 12.51 -6.56
N PHE A 54 4.50 12.04 -5.37
CA PHE A 54 3.57 10.93 -5.18
C PHE A 54 2.27 11.46 -4.59
N GLY A 55 1.16 10.82 -4.96
CA GLY A 55 -0.05 10.99 -4.18
C GLY A 55 0.23 10.53 -2.77
N SER A 56 -0.31 11.23 -1.76
CA SER A 56 -0.48 10.56 -0.49
C SER A 56 -1.38 9.36 -0.78
N CYS A 57 -0.88 8.16 -0.50
CA CYS A 57 -1.80 7.11 -0.14
C CYS A 57 -2.34 7.57 1.21
N GLY A 58 -3.36 8.44 1.18
CA GLY A 58 -4.35 8.39 2.23
C GLY A 58 -5.01 7.05 2.04
N VAL A 59 -4.32 5.98 2.44
CA VAL A 59 -5.04 4.82 2.91
C VAL A 59 -5.95 5.47 3.95
N GLU A 60 -7.25 5.50 3.69
CA GLU A 60 -8.19 5.72 4.76
C GLU A 60 -7.93 4.52 5.68
N ILE A 61 -6.95 4.65 6.56
CA ILE A 61 -6.55 3.61 7.51
C ILE A 61 -7.78 3.25 8.33
N ASP A 62 -8.63 4.25 8.56
CA ASP A 62 -9.99 4.09 9.04
C ASP A 62 -10.83 3.18 8.13
N GLY A 63 -10.87 3.39 6.82
CA GLY A 63 -11.58 2.52 5.89
C GLY A 63 -11.02 1.09 5.81
N VAL A 64 -9.70 0.92 5.92
CA VAL A 64 -9.08 -0.42 5.99
C VAL A 64 -9.40 -1.09 7.33
N PHE A 65 -9.34 -0.35 8.43
CA PHE A 65 -9.75 -0.85 9.73
C PHE A 65 -11.23 -1.24 9.74
N ASP A 66 -12.11 -0.40 9.19
CA ASP A 66 -13.55 -0.66 9.06
C ASP A 66 -13.82 -1.93 8.25
N PHE A 67 -13.04 -2.15 7.20
CA PHE A 67 -13.12 -3.35 6.39
C PHE A 67 -12.68 -4.61 7.17
N LEU A 68 -11.52 -4.57 7.82
CA LEU A 68 -10.92 -5.71 8.54
C LEU A 68 -11.63 -6.04 9.87
N SER A 69 -12.22 -5.04 10.53
CA SER A 69 -13.08 -5.20 11.71
C SER A 69 -14.48 -5.66 11.33
N ALA A 70 -14.82 -5.66 10.04
CA ALA A 70 -16.15 -5.98 9.52
C ALA A 70 -17.28 -5.19 10.20
N GLY A 71 -17.00 -3.96 10.63
CA GLY A 71 -17.92 -3.05 11.32
C GLY A 71 -17.89 -3.13 12.85
N GLU A 72 -16.96 -3.87 13.44
CA GLU A 72 -16.74 -3.93 14.90
C GLU A 72 -15.70 -2.89 15.37
N ASP A 73 -15.57 -2.71 16.69
CA ASP A 73 -14.64 -1.74 17.29
C ASP A 73 -13.17 -2.21 17.28
N HIS A 74 -12.92 -3.47 16.89
CA HIS A 74 -11.61 -4.12 16.89
C HIS A 74 -11.50 -5.14 15.75
N ILE A 75 -10.26 -5.46 15.35
CA ILE A 75 -9.97 -6.58 14.46
C ILE A 75 -9.67 -7.80 15.32
N SER A 76 -10.49 -8.85 15.19
CA SER A 76 -10.27 -10.18 15.78
C SER A 76 -10.03 -11.21 14.68
N LEU A 77 -9.71 -12.45 15.06
CA LEU A 77 -9.54 -13.53 14.07
C LEU A 77 -10.81 -13.71 13.23
N ALA A 78 -11.98 -13.68 13.87
CA ALA A 78 -13.26 -13.85 13.20
C ALA A 78 -13.57 -12.70 12.23
N THR A 79 -13.27 -11.44 12.60
CA THR A 79 -13.50 -10.31 11.69
C THR A 79 -12.54 -10.34 10.52
N LEU A 80 -11.29 -10.73 10.76
CA LEU A 80 -10.27 -10.87 9.73
C LEU A 80 -10.61 -11.99 8.74
N GLU A 81 -11.04 -13.17 9.20
CA GLU A 81 -11.51 -14.27 8.35
C GLU A 81 -12.68 -13.83 7.46
N LYS A 82 -13.63 -13.07 8.02
CA LYS A 82 -14.77 -12.51 7.29
C LYS A 82 -14.33 -11.46 6.26
N ALA A 83 -13.32 -10.65 6.57
CA ALA A 83 -12.78 -9.66 5.64
C ALA A 83 -12.00 -10.33 4.49
N VAL A 84 -11.14 -11.29 4.82
CA VAL A 84 -10.31 -12.05 3.86
C VAL A 84 -11.16 -12.89 2.92
N SER A 85 -12.23 -13.53 3.42
CA SER A 85 -13.16 -14.28 2.56
C SER A 85 -13.85 -13.40 1.51
N ARG A 86 -14.12 -12.12 1.81
CA ARG A 86 -14.67 -11.16 0.83
C ARG A 86 -13.67 -10.75 -0.26
N LEU A 87 -12.37 -10.90 0.01
CA LEU A 87 -11.30 -10.59 -0.95
C LEU A 87 -10.94 -11.79 -1.83
N GLU A 88 -11.64 -12.93 -1.67
CA GLU A 88 -11.34 -14.19 -2.35
C GLU A 88 -9.86 -14.62 -2.18
N MET A 89 -9.25 -14.22 -1.07
CA MET A 89 -7.87 -14.55 -0.73
C MET A 89 -7.82 -15.89 0.00
N ASN A 90 -6.85 -16.72 -0.35
CA ASN A 90 -6.68 -18.05 0.23
C ASN A 90 -5.60 -18.03 1.32
N ILE A 91 -5.91 -17.41 2.45
CA ILE A 91 -5.05 -17.36 3.64
C ILE A 91 -5.59 -18.35 4.67
N SER A 92 -4.72 -19.11 5.34
CA SER A 92 -5.15 -20.07 6.35
C SER A 92 -5.55 -19.37 7.67
N GLY A 93 -6.44 -20.00 8.44
CA GLY A 93 -6.81 -19.53 9.78
C GLY A 93 -5.61 -19.43 10.73
N GLU A 94 -4.63 -20.33 10.61
CA GLU A 94 -3.40 -20.32 11.40
C GLU A 94 -2.53 -19.10 11.07
N ASP A 95 -2.37 -18.78 9.78
CA ASP A 95 -1.62 -17.59 9.36
C ASP A 95 -2.32 -16.31 9.82
N MET A 96 -3.66 -16.27 9.74
CA MET A 96 -4.45 -15.14 10.25
C MET A 96 -4.31 -14.97 11.77
N ALA A 97 -4.32 -16.07 12.53
CA ALA A 97 -4.10 -16.03 13.97
C ALA A 97 -2.67 -15.57 14.30
N ALA A 98 -1.67 -16.04 13.55
CA ALA A 98 -0.29 -15.60 13.69
C ALA A 98 -0.14 -14.10 13.42
N MET A 99 -0.77 -13.59 12.35
CA MET A 99 -0.77 -12.16 12.04
C MET A 99 -1.33 -11.34 13.20
N ILE A 100 -2.48 -11.72 13.77
CA ILE A 100 -3.07 -10.99 14.90
C ILE A 100 -2.17 -11.02 16.13
N ASN A 101 -1.61 -12.20 16.45
CA ASN A 101 -0.71 -12.35 17.59
C ASN A 101 0.58 -11.52 17.47
N MET A 102 1.01 -11.18 16.24
CA MET A 102 2.14 -10.28 16.04
C MET A 102 1.83 -8.83 16.46
N PHE A 103 0.56 -8.42 16.45
CA PHE A 103 0.14 -7.07 16.85
C PHE A 103 -0.26 -7.01 18.33
N ASP A 104 -1.09 -7.95 18.79
CA ASP A 104 -1.50 -8.04 20.18
C ASP A 104 -1.63 -9.51 20.61
N SER A 105 -0.94 -9.88 21.68
CA SER A 105 -1.03 -11.20 22.31
C SER A 105 -2.41 -11.51 22.88
N ASN A 106 -3.28 -10.50 23.08
CA ASN A 106 -4.67 -10.71 23.50
C ASN A 106 -5.61 -11.04 22.33
N GLY A 107 -5.11 -11.05 21.09
CA GLY A 107 -5.88 -11.46 19.92
C GLY A 107 -6.83 -10.40 19.36
N LEU A 108 -6.74 -9.14 19.81
CA LEU A 108 -7.63 -8.04 19.39
C LEU A 108 -6.79 -6.81 19.01
N ILE A 109 -6.96 -6.32 17.78
CA ILE A 109 -6.26 -5.10 17.34
C ILE A 109 -7.24 -3.94 17.41
N SER A 110 -7.01 -3.00 18.32
CA SER A 110 -7.80 -1.77 18.43
C SER A 110 -7.50 -0.80 17.29
N ARG A 111 -8.42 0.13 17.02
CA ARG A 111 -8.20 1.19 16.02
C ARG A 111 -6.95 2.02 16.30
N GLU A 112 -6.69 2.33 17.57
CA GLU A 112 -5.51 3.08 17.98
C GLU A 112 -4.22 2.31 17.68
N LEU A 113 -4.18 1.02 18.02
CA LEU A 113 -3.02 0.16 17.76
C LEU A 113 -2.80 0.04 16.25
N PHE A 114 -3.85 -0.24 15.49
CA PHE A 114 -3.80 -0.33 14.03
C PHE A 114 -3.29 0.97 13.40
N SER A 115 -3.83 2.11 13.83
CA SER A 115 -3.42 3.42 13.30
C SER A 115 -1.96 3.75 13.64
N LYS A 116 -1.46 3.37 14.82
CA LYS A 116 -0.04 3.57 15.17
C LYS A 116 0.90 2.67 14.35
N SER A 117 0.44 1.48 13.97
CA SER A 117 1.25 0.53 13.20
C SER A 117 1.29 0.85 11.71
N PHE A 118 0.24 1.51 11.18
CA PHE A 118 0.05 1.68 9.73
C PHE A 118 -0.19 3.12 9.26
N GLY A 119 -0.34 4.09 10.17
CA GLY A 119 -0.52 5.52 9.87
C GLY A 119 0.69 6.38 10.15
#